data_AF-A0A377GCX8-F1
#
_entry.id   AF-A0A377GCX8-F1
#
_cell.length_a   1.000
_cell.length_b   1.000
_cell.length_c   1.000
_cell.angle_alpha   90.00
_cell.angle_beta   90.00
_cell.angle_gamma   90.00
#
_symmetry.space_group_name_H-M   'P 1'
#
loop_
_entity.id
_entity.type
_entity.pdbx_description
1 polymer ?
#
loop_
_entity_poly.entity_id
_entity_poly.type
_entity_poly.pdbx_seq_one_letter_code
_entity_poly.pdbx_strand_id
1 'polypeptide(L)'
;MKKWLVLVTTSLMMMNAHADKSWCGYKDYFRLSDTSHPGIYVVSGYSDADVLLHVIGPRSFEILDTFQCRSGYAHVTVAYDSENWCVLDIKDGPLMNHPTVSASCNGIRYIDTVYDGMGSYSYTINLD
;
A
#
# COMPACT_ATOMS: atom_id res chain seq x y z
N MET A 1 39.56 28.08 -51.85
CA MET A 1 38.14 27.69 -52.02
C MET A 1 37.88 26.35 -51.35
N LYS A 2 37.17 26.29 -50.22
CA LYS A 2 36.10 25.31 -49.99
C LYS A 2 35.32 25.74 -48.74
N LYS A 3 34.09 26.16 -48.99
CA LYS A 3 33.18 26.79 -48.03
C LYS A 3 32.55 25.72 -47.15
N TRP A 4 32.22 26.15 -45.94
CA TRP A 4 31.40 25.48 -44.94
C TRP A 4 30.17 24.80 -45.53
N LEU A 5 29.88 23.59 -45.06
CA LEU A 5 28.54 23.02 -45.01
C LEU A 5 28.44 22.20 -43.74
N VAL A 6 28.03 22.90 -42.68
CA VAL A 6 27.30 22.34 -41.54
C VAL A 6 26.02 21.73 -42.11
N LEU A 7 25.79 20.44 -41.91
CA LEU A 7 24.44 19.88 -41.93
C LEU A 7 24.37 18.74 -40.92
N VAL A 8 23.80 19.14 -39.79
CA VAL A 8 23.26 18.35 -38.69
C VAL A 8 22.40 17.23 -39.24
N THR A 9 22.95 16.00 -39.25
CA THR A 9 22.17 14.77 -39.39
C THR A 9 22.32 13.94 -38.13
N THR A 10 22.10 14.56 -36.98
CA THR A 10 21.64 13.85 -35.78
C THR A 10 20.11 13.74 -35.88
N SER A 11 19.66 12.92 -36.83
CA SER A 11 18.28 12.51 -36.95
C SER A 11 17.91 11.70 -35.72
N LEU A 12 17.37 12.40 -34.72
CA LEU A 12 16.29 11.95 -33.85
C LEU A 12 16.30 10.45 -33.57
N MET A 13 17.20 10.01 -32.70
CA MET A 13 16.80 8.96 -31.77
C MET A 13 15.77 9.60 -30.86
N MET A 14 14.51 9.57 -31.29
CA MET A 14 13.38 9.62 -30.37
C MET A 14 13.53 8.37 -29.51
N MET A 15 14.34 8.49 -28.46
CA MET A 15 14.19 7.63 -27.31
C MET A 15 12.74 7.85 -26.90
N ASN A 16 11.94 6.80 -27.01
CA ASN A 16 10.70 6.72 -26.26
C ASN A 16 11.11 6.76 -24.80
N ALA A 17 11.36 7.96 -24.28
CA ALA A 17 11.25 8.25 -22.87
C ALA A 17 9.76 8.06 -22.58
N HIS A 18 9.36 6.80 -22.42
CA HIS A 18 8.13 6.48 -21.73
C HIS A 18 8.21 7.26 -20.44
N ALA A 19 7.35 8.26 -20.33
CA ALA A 19 7.25 9.09 -19.15
C ALA A 19 7.17 8.16 -17.93
N ASP A 20 7.96 8.54 -16.93
CA ASP A 20 8.20 7.90 -15.65
C ASP A 20 7.05 7.03 -15.14
N LYS A 21 7.39 5.93 -14.46
CA LYS A 21 6.48 5.18 -13.59
C LYS A 21 5.55 6.18 -12.91
N SER A 22 4.23 6.09 -13.10
CA SER A 22 3.34 6.89 -12.28
C SER A 22 3.68 6.54 -10.83
N TRP A 23 4.01 7.54 -10.02
CA TRP A 23 4.25 7.36 -8.59
C TRP A 23 2.95 6.97 -7.84
N CYS A 24 1.90 6.61 -8.57
CA CYS A 24 0.56 6.33 -8.09
C CYS A 24 0.05 5.04 -8.71
N GLY A 25 -0.86 4.38 -7.98
CA GLY A 25 -1.38 3.06 -8.33
C GLY A 25 -0.52 1.92 -7.77
N TYR A 26 0.26 2.18 -6.72
CA TYR A 26 0.89 1.11 -5.96
C TYR A 26 -0.17 0.37 -5.16
N LYS A 27 0.14 -0.91 -4.93
CA LYS A 27 -0.72 -1.83 -4.20
C LYS A 27 0.07 -2.35 -3.02
N ASP A 28 -0.45 -2.12 -1.84
CA ASP A 28 0.14 -2.54 -0.59
C ASP A 28 -0.69 -3.71 -0.02
N TYR A 29 -0.04 -4.86 0.15
CA TYR A 29 -0.66 -6.08 0.64
C TYR A 29 -0.39 -6.24 2.13
N PHE A 30 -1.44 -6.54 2.89
CA PHE A 30 -1.37 -6.74 4.32
C PHE A 30 -1.82 -8.14 4.69
N ARG A 31 -1.09 -8.77 5.61
CA ARG A 31 -1.50 -10.02 6.25
C ARG A 31 -1.41 -9.91 7.76
N LEU A 32 -2.33 -10.55 8.47
CA LEU A 32 -2.21 -10.76 9.90
C LEU A 32 -1.19 -11.87 10.14
N SER A 33 -0.27 -11.66 11.07
CA SER A 33 0.79 -12.62 11.39
C SER A 33 0.23 -13.98 11.78
N ASP A 34 0.91 -15.06 11.40
CA ASP A 34 0.51 -16.42 11.75
C ASP A 34 0.72 -16.73 13.24
N THR A 35 1.51 -15.89 13.94
CA THR A 35 1.71 -15.99 15.39
C THR A 35 0.60 -15.35 16.21
N SER A 36 -0.20 -14.46 15.60
CA SER A 36 -1.37 -13.86 16.24
C SER A 36 -2.45 -14.91 16.50
N HIS A 37 -3.33 -14.66 17.48
CA HIS A 37 -4.40 -15.58 17.88
C HIS A 37 -5.08 -16.25 16.66
N PRO A 38 -5.20 -17.60 16.62
CA PRO A 38 -5.63 -18.30 15.40
C PRO A 38 -7.06 -17.96 14.99
N GLY A 39 -7.88 -17.54 15.94
CA GLY A 39 -9.25 -17.09 15.69
C GLY A 39 -9.36 -15.66 15.16
N ILE A 40 -8.29 -14.86 15.07
CA ILE A 40 -8.40 -13.47 14.60
C ILE A 40 -8.62 -13.42 13.09
N TYR A 41 -9.57 -12.61 12.64
CA TYR A 41 -9.87 -12.39 11.23
C TYR A 41 -10.35 -10.96 10.97
N VAL A 42 -10.33 -10.56 9.69
CA VAL A 42 -10.88 -9.30 9.20
C VAL A 42 -12.40 -9.37 9.23
N VAL A 43 -13.02 -8.58 10.10
CA VAL A 43 -14.48 -8.51 10.26
C VAL A 43 -15.09 -7.52 9.28
N SER A 44 -14.43 -6.38 9.10
CA SER A 44 -14.93 -5.31 8.23
C SER A 44 -13.79 -4.42 7.76
N GLY A 45 -14.03 -3.74 6.64
CA GLY A 45 -13.11 -2.78 6.07
C GLY A 45 -13.87 -1.58 5.49
N TYR A 46 -13.32 -0.39 5.66
CA TYR A 46 -13.77 0.84 5.03
C TYR A 46 -12.57 1.61 4.51
N SER A 47 -12.70 2.33 3.40
CA SER A 47 -11.70 3.29 2.94
C SER A 47 -12.36 4.57 2.46
N ASP A 48 -11.61 5.66 2.45
CA ASP A 48 -12.03 6.88 1.79
C ASP A 48 -11.96 6.77 0.26
N ALA A 49 -12.23 7.86 -0.44
CA ALA A 49 -12.24 7.90 -1.90
C ALA A 49 -10.84 7.96 -2.53
N ASP A 50 -9.80 8.18 -1.73
CA ASP A 50 -8.43 8.39 -2.20
C ASP A 50 -7.64 7.07 -2.26
N VAL A 51 -8.07 6.05 -1.51
CA VAL A 51 -7.54 4.67 -1.56
C VAL A 51 -8.65 3.62 -1.66
N LEU A 52 -8.35 2.48 -2.29
CA LEU A 52 -9.28 1.37 -2.46
C LEU A 52 -8.85 0.18 -1.59
N LEU A 53 -9.69 -0.17 -0.61
CA LEU A 53 -9.47 -1.34 0.23
C LEU A 53 -10.18 -2.57 -0.36
N HIS A 54 -9.44 -3.67 -0.55
CA HIS A 54 -10.01 -4.98 -0.89
C HIS A 54 -9.62 -6.03 0.14
N VAL A 55 -10.62 -6.66 0.76
CA VAL A 55 -10.39 -7.83 1.63
C VAL A 55 -10.22 -9.06 0.74
N ILE A 56 -9.05 -9.70 0.80
CA ILE A 56 -8.68 -10.84 -0.06
C ILE A 56 -8.96 -12.18 0.65
N GLY A 57 -8.84 -12.20 1.98
CA GLY A 57 -9.06 -13.39 2.78
C GLY A 57 -9.36 -13.05 4.23
N PRO A 58 -9.61 -14.07 5.07
CA PRO A 58 -9.94 -13.86 6.48
C PRO A 58 -8.82 -13.17 7.26
N ARG A 59 -7.57 -13.24 6.80
CA ARG A 59 -6.41 -12.65 7.47
C ARG A 59 -5.60 -11.76 6.54
N SER A 60 -6.15 -11.32 5.42
CA SER A 60 -5.42 -10.51 4.46
C SER A 60 -6.30 -9.58 3.65
N PHE A 61 -5.72 -8.45 3.28
CA PHE A 61 -6.35 -7.41 2.49
C PHE A 61 -5.28 -6.64 1.72
N GLU A 62 -5.69 -5.91 0.69
CA GLU A 62 -4.83 -5.00 -0.06
C GLU A 62 -5.43 -3.60 -0.06
N ILE A 63 -4.55 -2.60 -0.13
CA ILE A 63 -4.88 -1.21 -0.38
C ILE A 63 -4.28 -0.84 -1.73
N LEU A 64 -5.08 -0.22 -2.58
CA LEU A 64 -4.67 0.27 -3.89
C LEU A 64 -4.81 1.79 -3.91
N ASP A 65 -3.71 2.47 -4.24
CA ASP A 65 -3.73 3.91 -4.49
C ASP A 65 -4.62 4.24 -5.69
N THR A 66 -5.46 5.26 -5.55
CA THR A 66 -6.23 5.75 -6.70
C THR A 66 -5.37 6.59 -7.65
N PHE A 67 -5.83 6.70 -8.90
CA PHE A 67 -5.21 7.58 -9.90
C PHE A 67 -5.30 9.07 -9.56
N GLN A 68 -6.03 9.45 -8.50
CA GLN A 68 -6.10 10.85 -8.04
C GLN A 68 -4.81 11.30 -7.35
N CYS A 69 -3.90 10.37 -7.05
CA CYS A 69 -2.61 10.64 -6.46
C CYS A 69 -2.68 11.41 -5.13
N ARG A 70 -3.54 10.97 -4.20
CA ARG A 70 -3.72 11.60 -2.89
C ARG A 70 -3.52 10.57 -1.78
N SER A 71 -3.08 11.05 -0.62
CA SER A 71 -3.06 10.21 0.57
C SER A 71 -4.47 9.98 1.07
N GLY A 72 -4.81 8.73 1.34
CA GLY A 72 -6.08 8.32 1.89
C GLY A 72 -5.92 7.48 3.15
N TYR A 73 -7.06 7.06 3.67
CA TYR A 73 -7.20 6.28 4.87
C TYR A 73 -8.07 5.05 4.62
N ALA A 74 -7.60 3.92 5.15
CA ALA A 74 -8.38 2.70 5.28
C ALA A 74 -8.50 2.33 6.77
N HIS A 75 -9.67 1.84 7.14
CA HIS A 75 -10.01 1.36 8.47
C HIS A 75 -10.35 -0.12 8.36
N VAL A 76 -9.56 -0.98 8.99
CA VAL A 76 -9.75 -2.43 8.96
C VAL A 76 -9.99 -2.93 10.37
N THR A 77 -11.18 -3.47 10.63
CA THR A 77 -11.50 -4.08 11.91
C THR A 77 -11.13 -5.55 11.87
N VAL A 78 -10.32 -5.98 12.83
CA VAL A 78 -9.97 -7.38 13.07
C VAL A 78 -10.47 -7.80 14.45
N ALA A 79 -10.98 -9.02 14.57
CA ALA A 79 -11.49 -9.54 15.83
C ALA A 79 -11.47 -11.08 15.85
N TYR A 80 -11.62 -11.67 17.03
CA TYR A 80 -11.99 -13.08 17.17
C TYR A 80 -13.29 -13.29 17.96
N ASP A 81 -13.76 -12.29 18.69
CA ASP A 81 -15.10 -12.23 19.30
C ASP A 81 -15.52 -10.76 19.53
N SER A 82 -16.63 -10.53 20.24
CA SER A 82 -17.17 -9.18 20.50
C SER A 82 -16.39 -8.37 21.53
N GLU A 83 -15.59 -9.01 22.37
CA GLU A 83 -14.78 -8.35 23.42
C GLU A 83 -13.34 -8.13 22.97
N ASN A 84 -12.89 -8.88 21.96
CA ASN A 84 -11.52 -8.89 21.49
C ASN A 84 -11.43 -8.44 20.03
N TRP A 85 -11.06 -7.17 19.83
CA TRP A 85 -10.96 -6.54 18.52
C TRP A 85 -9.86 -5.46 18.45
N CYS A 86 -9.40 -5.16 17.24
CA CYS A 86 -8.59 -4.00 16.91
C CYS A 86 -9.14 -3.34 15.65
N VAL A 87 -9.26 -2.01 15.65
CA VAL A 87 -9.43 -1.21 14.44
C VAL A 87 -8.06 -0.72 14.01
N LEU A 88 -7.64 -1.10 12.81
CA LEU A 88 -6.39 -0.71 12.18
C LEU A 88 -6.66 0.49 11.28
N ASP A 89 -6.11 1.64 11.64
CA ASP A 89 -6.15 2.86 10.85
C ASP A 89 -4.89 2.92 9.99
N ILE A 90 -5.06 2.78 8.69
CA ILE A 90 -3.97 2.67 7.73
C ILE A 90 -4.00 3.91 6.85
N LYS A 91 -2.94 4.71 6.94
CA LYS A 91 -2.72 5.84 6.06
C LYS A 91 -1.79 5.41 4.94
N ASP A 92 -2.24 5.61 3.71
CA ASP A 92 -1.46 5.27 2.52
C ASP A 92 -1.55 6.37 1.47
N GLY A 93 -0.67 6.31 0.47
CA GLY A 93 -0.76 7.15 -0.71
C GLY A 93 0.50 7.21 -1.57
N PRO A 94 0.42 7.84 -2.75
CA PRO A 94 1.44 7.77 -3.80
C PRO A 94 2.79 8.41 -3.46
N LEU A 95 2.81 9.33 -2.49
CA LEU A 95 4.01 10.01 -2.03
C LEU A 95 4.55 9.38 -0.74
N MET A 96 3.95 8.29 -0.29
CA MET A 96 4.40 7.50 0.85
C MET A 96 5.10 6.26 0.31
N ASN A 97 6.38 6.08 0.68
CA ASN A 97 7.11 4.87 0.29
C ASN A 97 6.55 3.62 0.99
N HIS A 98 5.99 3.82 2.19
CA HIS A 98 5.36 2.79 3.00
C HIS A 98 4.13 3.37 3.72
N PRO A 99 3.04 2.61 3.83
CA PRO A 99 1.87 2.95 4.60
C PRO A 99 2.23 3.06 6.09
N THR A 100 1.49 3.89 6.80
CA THR A 100 1.58 4.00 8.26
C THR A 100 0.35 3.37 8.88
N VAL A 101 0.56 2.50 9.87
CA VAL A 101 -0.52 1.82 10.59
C VAL A 101 -0.55 2.31 12.03
N SER A 102 -1.73 2.69 12.50
CA SER A 102 -2.06 2.86 13.91
C SER A 102 -3.22 1.94 14.27
N ALA A 103 -3.39 1.64 15.55
CA ALA A 103 -4.44 0.74 15.99
C ALA A 103 -5.12 1.22 17.28
N SER A 104 -6.43 1.04 17.34
CA SER A 104 -7.24 1.17 18.54
C SER A 104 -7.82 -0.20 18.88
N CYS A 105 -7.51 -0.73 20.07
CA CYS A 105 -7.83 -2.11 20.39
C CYS A 105 -8.53 -2.27 21.74
N ASN A 106 -9.28 -3.36 21.86
CA ASN A 106 -9.87 -3.87 23.09
C ASN A 106 -9.61 -5.37 23.16
N GLY A 107 -8.99 -5.86 24.24
CA GLY A 107 -8.69 -7.29 24.44
C GLY A 107 -7.58 -7.88 23.53
N ILE A 108 -7.32 -7.26 22.38
CA ILE A 108 -6.19 -7.54 21.48
C ILE A 108 -5.16 -6.41 21.63
N ARG A 109 -3.89 -6.70 21.39
CA ARG A 109 -2.82 -5.71 21.39
C ARG A 109 -2.13 -5.66 20.03
N TYR A 110 -2.13 -4.48 19.42
CA TYR A 110 -1.26 -4.20 18.29
C TYR A 110 0.19 -4.09 18.75
N ILE A 111 1.08 -4.83 18.07
CA ILE A 111 2.52 -4.82 18.35
C ILE A 111 3.20 -3.88 17.36
N ASP A 112 3.19 -4.25 16.08
CA ASP A 112 3.82 -3.51 15.00
C ASP A 112 3.30 -3.97 13.63
N THR A 113 3.74 -3.26 12.60
CA THR A 113 3.61 -3.65 11.20
C THR A 113 5.00 -3.73 10.60
N VAL A 114 5.35 -4.89 10.06
CA VAL A 114 6.67 -5.18 9.51
C VAL A 114 6.57 -5.25 7.99
N TYR A 115 7.51 -4.60 7.29
CA TYR A 115 7.65 -4.73 5.84
C TYR A 115 8.36 -6.04 5.49
N ASP A 116 7.72 -6.88 4.67
CA ASP A 116 8.16 -8.26 4.42
C ASP A 116 9.33 -8.37 3.42
N GLY A 117 9.71 -7.29 2.72
CA GLY A 117 10.94 -7.28 1.91
C GLY A 117 10.91 -6.33 0.72
N MET A 118 12.11 -6.01 0.22
CA MET A 118 12.32 -4.97 -0.79
C MET A 118 11.54 -5.21 -2.10
N GLY A 119 10.64 -4.28 -2.44
CA GLY A 119 9.87 -4.28 -3.69
C GLY A 119 8.59 -5.12 -3.68
N SER A 120 8.25 -5.79 -2.57
CA SER A 120 7.02 -6.60 -2.47
C SER A 120 5.76 -5.77 -2.19
N TYR A 121 5.92 -4.61 -1.54
CA TYR A 121 4.82 -3.83 -0.95
C TYR A 121 3.92 -4.70 -0.06
N SER A 122 4.53 -5.69 0.62
CA SER A 122 3.83 -6.60 1.52
C SER A 122 4.20 -6.31 2.97
N TYR A 123 3.20 -6.36 3.85
CA TYR A 123 3.34 -6.06 5.27
C TYR A 123 2.68 -7.12 6.13
N THR A 124 3.37 -7.51 7.20
CA THR A 124 2.84 -8.36 8.25
C THR A 124 2.43 -7.50 9.43
N ILE A 125 1.17 -7.63 9.86
CA ILE A 125 0.62 -6.97 11.05
C ILE A 125 0.69 -7.97 12.21
N ASN A 126 1.44 -7.62 13.25
CA ASN A 126 1.58 -8.45 14.44
C ASN A 126 0.61 -7.98 15.54
N LEU A 127 -0.22 -8.92 15.99
CA LEU A 127 -1.23 -8.74 17.04
C LEU A 127 -1.04 -9.81 18.11
N ASP A 128 -1.25 -9.46 19.38
CA ASP A 128 -1.25 -10.36 20.55
C ASP A 128 -2.67 -10.44 21.15
#